data_AF-A0A4P9J847-F1
#
_entry.id   AF-A0A4P9J847-F1
#
_cell.length_a   1.000
_cell.length_b   1.000
_cell.length_c   1.000
_cell.angle_alpha   90.00
_cell.angle_beta   90.00
_cell.angle_gamma   90.00
#
_symmetry.space_group_name_H-M   'P 1'
#
loop_
_entity.id
_entity.type
_entity.pdbx_description
1 polymer ?
#
loop_
_entity_poly.entity_id
_entity_poly.type
_entity_poly.pdbx_seq_one_letter_code
_entity_poly.pdbx_strand_id
1 'polypeptide(L)'
;MDDPARRSQLVTCLWFTGQAEEAARFYVGAFAAYRPGSAVDQVQRNAADVVTPDGTVHGRAGEVQAVSFTLDGQPFVALDDPARPVEHTDAVSFQVLCSTQEEVDHFWDTLSLGGREVACGWLQDRYGVRWQVVPAVLPELLAGEDRDAAARVQRVLQDMVRPSIERLLDAARDASGADEEQ
;
A
#
# COMPACT_ATOMS: atom_id res chain seq x y z
N MET A 1 -14.56 -25.17 5.64
CA MET A 1 -14.03 -25.07 7.02
C MET A 1 -12.54 -24.80 6.85
N ASP A 2 -12.19 -23.52 6.73
CA ASP A 2 -10.80 -23.10 6.64
C ASP A 2 -10.10 -23.41 7.96
N ASP A 3 -8.91 -23.99 7.86
CA ASP A 3 -8.02 -24.17 9.00
C ASP A 3 -7.45 -22.79 9.39
N PRO A 4 -7.81 -22.24 10.56
CA PRO A 4 -7.31 -20.93 11.01
C PRO A 4 -5.80 -20.92 11.28
N ALA A 5 -5.10 -22.07 11.19
CA ALA A 5 -3.68 -22.19 11.52
C ALA A 5 -2.73 -22.03 10.32
N ARG A 6 -3.19 -22.01 9.06
CA ARG A 6 -2.25 -21.84 7.93
C ARG A 6 -1.99 -20.36 7.64
N ARG A 7 -1.29 -19.70 8.57
CA ARG A 7 -0.59 -18.43 8.29
C ARG A 7 0.32 -18.64 7.07
N SER A 8 0.25 -17.72 6.11
CA SER A 8 1.18 -17.69 4.98
C SER A 8 2.62 -17.80 5.49
N GLN A 9 3.38 -18.75 4.95
CA GLN A 9 4.81 -18.91 5.24
C GLN A 9 5.67 -17.95 4.40
N LEU A 10 5.06 -17.27 3.44
CA LEU A 10 5.68 -16.21 2.66
C LEU A 10 5.35 -14.87 3.33
N VAL A 11 6.38 -14.16 3.77
CA VAL A 11 6.27 -12.88 4.48
C VAL A 11 6.97 -11.80 3.66
N THR A 12 6.27 -10.68 3.48
CA THR A 12 6.84 -9.50 2.82
C THR A 12 7.78 -8.78 3.79
N CYS A 13 9.03 -8.57 3.38
CA CYS A 13 10.02 -7.85 4.17
C CYS A 13 10.35 -6.50 3.49
N LEU A 14 10.13 -5.41 4.23
CA LEU A 14 10.44 -4.05 3.84
C LEU A 14 11.67 -3.58 4.59
N TRP A 15 12.64 -3.02 3.89
CA TRP A 15 13.83 -2.44 4.51
C TRP A 15 13.64 -0.94 4.75
N PHE A 16 14.19 -0.42 5.83
CA PHE A 16 14.19 0.99 6.18
C PHE A 16 15.56 1.45 6.68
N THR A 17 15.79 2.76 6.63
CA THR A 17 16.99 3.43 7.14
C THR A 17 16.69 4.13 8.46
N GLY A 18 16.53 3.37 9.54
CA GLY A 18 16.30 3.90 10.90
C GLY A 18 14.85 4.26 11.23
N GLN A 19 13.88 3.79 10.45
CA GLN A 19 12.47 4.21 10.54
C GLN A 19 11.48 3.04 10.58
N ALA A 20 11.96 1.79 10.71
CA ALA A 20 11.13 0.60 10.61
C ALA A 20 9.94 0.56 11.59
N GLU A 21 10.18 0.88 12.87
CA GLU A 21 9.11 0.86 13.89
C GLU A 21 8.09 1.97 13.68
N GLU A 22 8.53 3.16 13.26
CA GLU A 22 7.63 4.28 12.98
C GLU A 22 6.72 3.95 11.78
N ALA A 23 7.30 3.42 10.70
CA ALA A 23 6.58 3.03 9.50
C ALA A 23 5.55 1.93 9.79
N ALA A 24 5.95 0.87 10.50
CA ALA A 24 5.04 -0.21 10.88
C ALA A 24 3.84 0.30 11.70
N ARG A 25 4.08 1.17 12.68
CA ARG A 25 3.01 1.76 13.50
C ARG A 25 2.09 2.67 12.68
N PHE A 26 2.66 3.44 11.75
CA PHE A 26 1.89 4.28 10.84
C PHE A 26 0.98 3.44 9.93
N TYR A 27 1.49 2.36 9.33
CA TYR A 27 0.69 1.47 8.48
C TYR A 27 -0.41 0.77 9.26
N VAL A 28 -0.09 0.23 10.43
CA VAL A 28 -1.08 -0.40 11.31
C VAL A 28 -2.16 0.60 11.70
N GLY A 29 -1.79 1.84 12.04
CA GLY A 29 -2.74 2.90 12.34
C GLY A 29 -3.67 3.23 11.17
N ALA A 30 -3.12 3.32 9.96
CA ALA A 30 -3.91 3.54 8.74
C ALA A 30 -4.92 2.41 8.52
N PHE A 31 -4.49 1.15 8.65
CA PHE A 31 -5.36 -0.01 8.40
C PHE A 31 -6.37 -0.28 9.52
N ALA A 32 -6.02 -0.04 10.79
CA ALA A 32 -6.88 -0.36 11.93
C ALA A 32 -8.24 0.37 11.91
N ALA A 33 -8.35 1.49 11.18
CA ALA A 33 -9.62 2.23 11.01
C ALA A 33 -10.68 1.43 10.23
N TYR A 34 -10.27 0.63 9.23
CA TYR A 34 -11.17 -0.07 8.31
C TYR A 34 -10.92 -1.57 8.18
N ARG A 35 -9.80 -2.08 8.68
CA ARG A 35 -9.35 -3.48 8.58
C ARG A 35 -9.01 -4.01 9.97
N PRO A 36 -10.01 -4.50 10.73
CA PRO A 36 -9.80 -4.99 12.09
C PRO A 36 -8.82 -6.16 12.11
N GLY A 37 -8.00 -6.23 13.15
CA GLY A 37 -6.93 -7.23 13.26
C GLY A 37 -5.58 -6.79 12.68
N SER A 38 -5.51 -5.58 12.10
CA SER A 38 -4.22 -4.96 11.80
C SER A 38 -3.52 -4.54 13.10
N ALA A 39 -2.28 -4.96 13.30
CA ALA A 39 -1.57 -4.80 14.57
C ALA A 39 -0.05 -4.82 14.39
N VAL A 40 0.67 -4.18 15.31
CA VAL A 40 2.09 -4.45 15.52
C VAL A 40 2.19 -5.70 16.37
N ASP A 41 2.79 -6.76 15.83
CA ASP A 41 2.87 -8.07 16.49
C ASP A 41 4.07 -8.15 17.42
N GLN A 42 5.24 -7.70 16.97
CA GLN A 42 6.48 -7.78 17.74
C GLN A 42 7.49 -6.72 17.29
N VAL A 43 8.15 -6.09 18.27
CA VAL A 43 9.33 -5.24 18.03
C VAL A 43 10.56 -5.99 18.54
N GLN A 44 11.45 -6.35 17.64
CA GLN A 44 12.73 -6.98 17.93
C GLN A 44 13.83 -5.91 17.96
N ARG A 45 14.67 -5.97 19.00
CA ARG A 45 15.81 -5.05 19.19
C ARG A 45 17.12 -5.82 19.07
N ASN A 46 18.16 -5.14 18.62
CA ASN A 46 19.50 -5.69 18.55
C ASN A 46 19.99 -6.07 19.96
N ALA A 47 20.43 -7.32 20.14
CA ALA A 47 20.96 -7.79 21.42
C ALA A 47 22.40 -7.32 21.69
N ALA A 48 23.12 -6.96 20.64
CA ALA A 48 24.48 -6.44 20.66
C ALA A 48 24.67 -5.46 19.49
N ASP A 49 25.76 -4.71 19.49
CA ASP A 49 26.13 -3.87 18.35
C ASP A 49 26.40 -4.73 17.10
N VAL A 50 25.83 -4.33 15.97
CA VAL A 50 26.04 -4.93 14.65
C VAL A 50 27.02 -4.04 13.89
N VAL A 51 28.29 -4.44 13.90
CA VAL A 51 29.39 -3.66 13.32
C VAL A 51 30.17 -4.53 12.33
N THR A 52 30.40 -4.02 11.14
CA THR A 52 31.23 -4.68 10.12
C THR A 52 32.72 -4.46 10.40
N PRO A 53 33.63 -5.26 9.80
CA PRO A 53 35.08 -5.13 10.03
C PRO A 53 35.67 -3.76 9.67
N ASP A 54 35.04 -3.00 8.78
CA ASP A 54 35.42 -1.63 8.40
C ASP A 54 34.92 -0.55 9.39
N GLY A 55 34.20 -0.96 10.45
CA GLY A 55 33.70 -0.08 11.49
C GLY A 55 32.32 0.51 11.23
N THR A 56 31.67 0.17 10.12
CA THR A 56 30.29 0.61 9.83
C THR A 56 29.31 -0.01 10.81
N VAL A 57 28.41 0.81 11.36
CA VAL A 57 27.45 0.42 12.41
C VAL A 57 26.07 0.26 11.79
N HIS A 58 25.62 -0.98 11.66
CA HIS A 58 24.30 -1.34 11.11
C HIS A 58 23.20 -1.39 12.19
N GLY A 59 23.57 -1.19 13.45
CA GLY A 59 22.65 -1.09 14.58
C GLY A 59 23.36 -1.22 15.91
N ARG A 60 22.92 -0.48 16.92
CA ARG A 60 23.43 -0.57 18.30
C ARG A 60 22.54 -1.46 19.16
N ALA A 61 23.11 -2.01 20.22
CA ALA A 61 22.35 -2.76 21.21
C ALA A 61 21.15 -1.93 21.73
N GLY A 62 19.95 -2.52 21.71
CA GLY A 62 18.70 -1.87 22.10
C GLY A 62 18.00 -1.07 21.00
N GLU A 63 18.65 -0.76 19.88
CA GLU A 63 17.98 -0.18 18.71
C GLU A 63 17.07 -1.20 18.03
N VAL A 64 16.08 -0.71 17.28
CA VAL A 64 15.17 -1.56 16.52
C VAL A 64 15.96 -2.32 15.47
N GLN A 65 15.72 -3.62 15.38
CA GLN A 65 16.26 -4.48 14.34
C GLN A 65 15.17 -4.82 13.33
N ALA A 66 14.02 -5.27 13.83
CA ALA A 66 12.91 -5.69 13.01
C ALA A 66 11.59 -5.44 13.73
N VAL A 67 10.53 -5.16 12.97
CA VAL A 67 9.17 -5.08 13.48
C VAL A 67 8.30 -6.02 12.66
N SER A 68 7.72 -7.02 13.32
CA SER A 68 6.67 -7.86 12.72
C SER A 68 5.33 -7.17 12.94
N PHE A 69 4.54 -7.06 11.88
CA PHE A 69 3.21 -6.46 11.93
C PHE A 69 2.29 -7.11 10.91
N THR A 70 0.99 -6.97 11.14
CA THR A 70 -0.06 -7.52 10.29
C THR A 70 -0.93 -6.38 9.77
N LEU A 71 -1.20 -6.36 8.47
CA LEU A 71 -2.17 -5.47 7.82
C LEU A 71 -3.23 -6.32 7.14
N ASP A 72 -4.49 -6.15 7.52
CA ASP A 72 -5.63 -6.88 6.91
C ASP A 72 -5.40 -8.40 6.82
N GLY A 73 -4.87 -8.99 7.90
CA GLY A 73 -4.54 -10.42 7.98
C GLY A 73 -3.25 -10.84 7.25
N GLN A 74 -2.58 -9.95 6.52
CA GLN A 74 -1.32 -10.22 5.83
C GLN A 74 -0.10 -9.90 6.71
N PRO A 75 0.85 -10.84 6.89
CA PRO A 75 2.04 -10.60 7.70
C PRO A 75 3.12 -9.84 6.92
N PHE A 76 3.76 -8.90 7.62
CA PHE A 76 4.89 -8.11 7.14
C PHE A 76 6.00 -8.09 8.18
N VAL A 77 7.22 -7.84 7.70
CA VAL A 77 8.37 -7.45 8.51
C VAL A 77 8.92 -6.13 8.00
N ALA A 78 9.11 -5.16 8.88
CA ALA A 78 9.93 -3.99 8.63
C ALA A 78 11.31 -4.24 9.25
N LEU A 79 12.35 -4.36 8.44
CA LEU A 79 13.73 -4.52 8.88
C LEU A 79 14.44 -3.17 8.86
N ASP A 80 15.22 -2.88 9.90
CA ASP A 80 15.91 -1.61 10.05
C ASP A 80 17.42 -1.77 9.92
N ASP A 81 18.04 -0.91 9.11
CA ASP A 81 19.50 -0.78 9.01
C ASP A 81 19.84 0.71 8.82
N PRO A 82 20.20 1.44 9.89
CA PRO A 82 20.50 2.86 9.84
C PRO A 82 21.70 3.24 8.95
N ALA A 83 22.61 2.30 8.66
CA ALA A 83 23.77 2.55 7.81
C ALA A 83 23.50 2.27 6.33
N ARG A 84 22.39 1.60 6.01
CA ARG A 84 22.06 1.25 4.63
C ARG A 84 21.03 2.22 4.06
N PRO A 85 21.37 2.97 2.99
CA PRO A 85 20.35 3.70 2.25
C PRO A 85 19.43 2.70 1.54
N VAL A 86 18.12 2.88 1.71
CA VAL A 86 17.10 2.08 1.04
C VAL A 86 16.31 2.98 0.10
N GLU A 87 16.12 2.53 -1.13
CA GLU A 87 15.25 3.17 -2.10
C GLU A 87 14.12 2.22 -2.48
N HIS A 88 12.89 2.63 -2.21
CA HIS A 88 11.69 1.98 -2.71
C HIS A 88 11.33 2.55 -4.09
N THR A 89 11.05 1.65 -5.03
CA THR A 89 10.72 1.96 -6.42
C THR A 89 9.33 1.45 -6.76
N ASP A 90 8.82 1.80 -7.95
CA ASP A 90 7.50 1.37 -8.41
C ASP A 90 7.44 -0.13 -8.78
N ALA A 91 8.58 -0.84 -8.71
CA ALA A 91 8.65 -2.27 -8.99
C ALA A 91 7.87 -3.12 -7.98
N VAL A 92 7.69 -2.64 -6.75
CA VAL A 92 6.82 -3.24 -5.74
C VAL A 92 5.91 -2.17 -5.17
N SER A 93 4.61 -2.42 -5.19
CA SER A 93 3.60 -1.57 -4.56
C SER A 93 2.55 -2.43 -3.86
N PHE A 94 1.90 -1.83 -2.87
CA PHE A 94 0.81 -2.45 -2.13
C PHE A 94 -0.52 -1.87 -2.59
N GLN A 95 -1.44 -2.73 -3.01
CA GLN A 95 -2.77 -2.32 -3.42
C GLN A 95 -3.74 -2.49 -2.26
N VAL A 96 -4.45 -1.42 -1.90
CA VAL A 96 -5.57 -1.47 -0.96
C VAL A 96 -6.88 -1.35 -1.74
N LEU A 97 -7.65 -2.44 -1.73
CA LEU A 97 -8.98 -2.45 -2.34
C LEU A 97 -9.97 -1.76 -1.39
N CYS A 98 -10.64 -0.74 -1.90
CA CYS A 98 -11.58 0.09 -1.15
C CYS A 98 -13.00 -0.09 -1.69
N SER A 99 -13.94 -0.47 -0.83
CA SER A 99 -15.33 -0.71 -1.24
C SER A 99 -16.19 0.55 -1.24
N THR A 100 -15.78 1.58 -0.50
CA THR A 100 -16.50 2.86 -0.41
C THR A 100 -15.56 4.04 -0.64
N GLN A 101 -16.14 5.21 -0.91
CA GLN A 101 -15.36 6.42 -1.14
C GLN A 101 -14.67 6.89 0.15
N GLU A 102 -15.30 6.66 1.31
CA GLU A 102 -14.72 6.99 2.61
C GLU A 102 -13.45 6.17 2.90
N GLU A 103 -13.42 4.91 2.49
CA GLU A 103 -12.21 4.09 2.54
C GLU A 103 -11.12 4.65 1.61
N VAL A 104 -11.48 5.01 0.37
CA VAL A 104 -10.56 5.62 -0.58
C VAL A 104 -9.95 6.89 0.02
N ASP A 105 -10.78 7.79 0.52
CA ASP A 105 -10.34 9.07 1.07
C ASP A 105 -9.47 8.87 2.31
N HIS A 106 -9.84 7.97 3.22
CA HIS A 106 -9.04 7.67 4.41
C HIS A 106 -7.66 7.14 4.08
N PHE A 107 -7.56 6.11 3.24
CA PHE A 107 -6.27 5.52 2.89
C PHE A 107 -5.43 6.51 2.08
N TRP A 108 -6.07 7.26 1.18
CA TRP A 108 -5.40 8.28 0.39
C TRP A 108 -4.81 9.38 1.29
N ASP A 109 -5.62 10.01 2.13
CA ASP A 109 -5.20 11.11 2.99
C ASP A 109 -4.16 10.66 4.01
N THR A 110 -4.34 9.46 4.57
CA THR A 110 -3.41 8.93 5.57
C THR A 110 -2.07 8.58 4.93
N LEU A 111 -2.06 7.75 3.89
CA LEU A 111 -0.81 7.22 3.31
C LEU A 111 -0.02 8.27 2.52
N SER A 112 -0.69 9.28 1.96
CA SER A 112 -0.01 10.39 1.29
C SER A 112 0.58 11.43 2.25
N LEU A 113 0.26 11.37 3.56
CA LEU A 113 0.71 12.35 4.55
C LEU A 113 2.24 12.39 4.66
N GLY A 114 2.84 13.51 4.24
CA GLY A 114 4.30 13.69 4.22
C GLY A 114 5.00 12.93 3.08
N GLY A 115 4.22 12.31 2.19
CA GLY A 115 4.66 11.66 0.98
C GLY A 115 4.32 12.47 -0.27
N ARG A 116 3.93 11.78 -1.33
CA ARG A 116 3.60 12.36 -2.63
C ARG A 116 2.48 11.59 -3.31
N GLU A 117 1.43 12.30 -3.66
CA GLU A 117 0.39 11.84 -4.58
C GLU A 117 0.97 11.70 -6.00
N VAL A 118 0.57 10.65 -6.71
CA VAL A 118 1.00 10.41 -8.10
C VAL A 118 -0.22 10.51 -9.02
N ALA A 119 -0.61 9.44 -9.70
CA ALA A 119 -1.69 9.42 -10.67
C ALA A 119 -2.37 8.06 -10.65
N CYS A 120 -3.60 8.00 -11.14
CA CYS A 120 -4.38 6.76 -11.28
C CYS A 120 -4.50 5.95 -9.99
N GLY A 121 -4.60 6.61 -8.83
CA GLY A 121 -4.66 5.92 -7.54
C GLY A 121 -3.30 5.56 -6.92
N TRP A 122 -2.18 5.94 -7.55
CA TRP A 122 -0.85 5.72 -7.00
C TRP A 122 -0.42 6.85 -6.06
N LEU A 123 0.29 6.47 -5.00
CA LEU A 123 0.98 7.39 -4.11
C LEU A 123 2.30 6.77 -3.61
N GLN A 124 3.19 7.63 -3.16
CA GLN A 124 4.38 7.30 -2.39
C GLN A 124 4.21 7.85 -0.98
N ASP A 125 4.38 7.03 0.05
CA ASP A 125 4.30 7.51 1.43
C ASP A 125 5.59 8.26 1.88
N ARG A 126 5.58 8.80 3.10
CA ARG A 126 6.72 9.54 3.66
C ARG A 126 8.00 8.71 3.85
N TYR A 127 7.91 7.38 3.81
CA TYR A 127 9.04 6.45 3.90
C TYR A 127 9.49 5.98 2.51
N GLY A 128 8.77 6.37 1.46
CA GLY A 128 9.03 5.99 0.09
C GLY A 128 8.30 4.74 -0.37
N VAL A 129 7.55 4.03 0.46
CA VAL A 129 6.82 2.83 0.01
C VAL A 129 5.72 3.23 -0.97
N ARG A 130 5.52 2.41 -2.02
CA ARG A 130 4.52 2.66 -3.07
C ARG A 130 3.20 1.98 -2.75
N TRP A 131 2.12 2.74 -2.87
CA TRP A 131 0.77 2.29 -2.61
C TRP A 131 -0.13 2.59 -3.79
N GLN A 132 -1.13 1.74 -3.99
CA GLN A 132 -2.24 1.99 -4.89
C GLN A 132 -3.52 1.92 -4.07
N VAL A 133 -4.24 3.03 -3.97
CA VAL A 133 -5.61 3.04 -3.42
C VAL A 133 -6.54 2.74 -4.57
N VAL A 134 -7.16 1.56 -4.55
CA VAL A 134 -7.88 1.02 -5.70
C VAL A 134 -9.34 0.80 -5.33
N PRO A 135 -10.29 1.50 -5.96
CA PRO A 135 -11.69 1.14 -5.90
C PRO A 135 -11.92 -0.33 -6.23
N ALA A 136 -12.61 -1.08 -5.39
CA ALA A 136 -12.84 -2.52 -5.58
C ALA A 136 -13.57 -2.84 -6.90
N VAL A 137 -14.39 -1.90 -7.39
CA VAL A 137 -15.08 -2.01 -8.68
C VAL A 137 -14.16 -1.81 -9.89
N LEU A 138 -13.02 -1.13 -9.74
CA LEU A 138 -12.19 -0.71 -10.87
C LEU A 138 -11.61 -1.89 -11.69
N PRO A 139 -11.04 -2.95 -11.08
CA PRO A 139 -10.54 -4.09 -11.84
C PRO A 139 -11.63 -4.76 -12.68
N GLU A 140 -12.84 -4.89 -12.14
CA GLU A 140 -13.99 -5.48 -12.85
C GLU A 140 -14.43 -4.61 -14.02
N LEU A 141 -14.53 -3.29 -13.82
CA LEU A 141 -14.89 -2.34 -14.87
C LEU A 141 -13.88 -2.33 -16.03
N LEU A 142 -12.58 -2.45 -15.75
CA LEU A 142 -11.53 -2.49 -16.78
C LEU A 142 -11.44 -3.86 -17.50
N ALA A 143 -11.75 -4.94 -16.79
CA ALA A 143 -11.73 -6.30 -17.32
C ALA A 143 -13.05 -6.75 -17.98
N GLY A 144 -14.09 -5.92 -17.94
CA GLY A 144 -15.42 -6.23 -18.48
C GLY A 144 -15.44 -6.53 -19.99
N GLU A 145 -16.48 -7.24 -20.41
CA GLU A 145 -16.71 -7.60 -21.83
C GLU A 145 -17.04 -6.37 -22.69
N ASP A 146 -17.73 -5.38 -22.13
CA ASP A 146 -17.97 -4.09 -22.79
C ASP A 146 -16.66 -3.28 -22.84
N ARG A 147 -15.97 -3.39 -23.98
CA ARG A 147 -14.68 -2.72 -24.22
C ARG A 147 -14.81 -1.21 -24.32
N ASP A 148 -15.96 -0.69 -24.73
CA ASP A 148 -16.19 0.76 -24.83
C ASP A 148 -16.39 1.37 -23.44
N ALA A 149 -17.14 0.68 -22.57
CA ALA A 149 -17.23 1.03 -21.16
C ALA A 149 -15.86 0.99 -20.48
N ALA A 150 -15.08 -0.08 -20.68
CA ALA A 150 -13.73 -0.18 -20.14
C ALA A 150 -12.82 0.97 -20.64
N ALA A 151 -12.93 1.37 -21.92
CA ALA A 151 -12.17 2.49 -22.48
C ALA A 151 -12.60 3.85 -21.91
N ARG A 152 -13.89 4.08 -21.63
CA ARG A 152 -14.36 5.28 -20.92
C ARG A 152 -13.81 5.33 -19.50
N VAL A 153 -13.89 4.23 -18.77
CA VAL A 153 -13.35 4.09 -17.40
C VAL A 153 -11.84 4.35 -17.39
N GLN A 154 -11.09 3.78 -18.33
CA GLN A 154 -9.65 3.98 -18.43
C GLN A 154 -9.29 5.45 -18.68
N ARG A 155 -9.99 6.15 -19.58
CA ARG A 155 -9.76 7.57 -19.84
C ARG A 155 -10.02 8.42 -18.61
N VAL A 156 -11.13 8.19 -17.93
CA VAL A 156 -11.48 8.92 -16.70
C VAL A 156 -10.47 8.66 -15.58
N LEU A 157 -9.96 7.43 -15.46
CA LEU A 157 -8.92 7.09 -14.49
C LEU A 157 -7.59 7.81 -14.77
N GLN A 158 -7.20 7.98 -16.04
CA GLN A 158 -5.96 8.64 -16.43
C GLN A 158 -5.90 10.12 -15.99
N ASP A 159 -7.06 10.75 -15.90
CA ASP A 159 -7.20 12.15 -15.45
C ASP A 159 -7.34 12.27 -13.92
N MET A 160 -7.33 11.16 -13.18
CA MET A 160 -7.46 11.14 -11.73
C MET A 160 -6.10 11.02 -11.05
N VAL A 161 -5.91 11.84 -10.02
CA VAL A 161 -4.86 11.62 -9.02
C VAL A 161 -5.41 10.69 -7.95
N ARG A 162 -6.40 11.17 -7.19
CA ARG A 162 -7.23 10.38 -6.28
C ARG A 162 -8.42 9.74 -7.02
N PRO A 163 -8.68 8.43 -6.85
CA PRO A 163 -9.82 7.79 -7.49
C PRO A 163 -11.17 8.24 -6.92
N SER A 164 -12.19 8.27 -7.79
CA SER A 164 -13.58 8.49 -7.40
C SER A 164 -14.44 7.34 -7.89
N ILE A 165 -15.06 6.60 -6.96
CA ILE A 165 -15.91 5.44 -7.28
C ILE A 165 -17.08 5.86 -8.16
N GLU A 166 -17.76 6.95 -7.80
CA GLU A 166 -18.91 7.49 -8.55
C GLU A 166 -18.53 7.80 -10.00
N ARG A 167 -17.45 8.58 -10.21
CA ARG A 167 -17.01 8.94 -11.56
C ARG A 167 -16.63 7.74 -12.42
N LEU A 168 -16.06 6.69 -11.81
CA LEU A 168 -15.74 5.44 -12.53
C LEU A 168 -17.02 4.69 -12.93
N LEU A 169 -18.01 4.62 -12.05
CA LEU A 169 -19.29 3.97 -12.34
C LEU A 169 -20.09 4.74 -13.39
N ASP A 170 -20.09 6.07 -13.34
CA ASP A 170 -20.75 6.92 -14.32
C ASP A 170 -20.10 6.77 -15.70
N ALA A 171 -18.76 6.77 -15.76
CA ALA A 171 -18.03 6.53 -17.01
C ALA A 171 -18.38 5.16 -17.62
N ALA A 172 -18.57 4.13 -16.80
CA ALA A 172 -18.97 2.81 -17.28
C ALA A 172 -20.39 2.82 -17.87
N ARG A 173 -21.34 3.53 -17.24
CA ARG A 173 -22.76 3.56 -17.62
C ARG A 173 -23.08 4.47 -18.81
N ASP A 174 -22.23 5.45 -19.10
CA ASP A 174 -22.51 6.45 -20.12
C ASP A 174 -22.60 5.81 -21.52
N ALA A 175 -23.81 5.68 -22.06
CA ALA A 175 -24.07 5.04 -23.35
C ALA A 175 -23.75 5.94 -24.56
N SER A 176 -23.18 7.12 -24.32
CA SER A 176 -22.92 8.14 -25.33
C SER A 176 -21.74 7.74 -26.24
N GLY A 177 -22.03 6.98 -27.29
CA GLY A 177 -21.08 6.62 -28.35
C GLY A 177 -21.51 5.53 -29.34
N ALA A 178 -22.66 4.86 -29.13
CA ALA A 178 -23.12 3.79 -30.03
C ALA A 178 -23.89 4.29 -31.27
N ASP A 179 -24.17 5.59 -31.40
CA ASP A 179 -24.90 6.16 -32.54
C ASP A 179 -24.19 7.45 -33.02
N GLU A 180 -23.12 7.32 -33.80
CA GLU A 180 -22.72 8.32 -34.81
C GLU A 180 -21.56 7.77 -35.66
N GLU A 181 -21.89 6.88 -36.60
CA GLU A 181 -21.26 6.80 -37.92
C GLU A 181 -22.14 5.94 -38.84
N GLN A 182 -23.04 6.62 -39.56
CA GLN A 182 -23.76 6.16 -40.74
C GLN A 182 -23.48 7.13 -41.89
#